data_AF-A0A914A699-F1
#
_entry.id   AF-A0A914A699-F1
#
_cell.length_a   1.000
_cell.length_b   1.000
_cell.length_c   1.000
_cell.angle_alpha   90.00
_cell.angle_beta   90.00
_cell.angle_gamma   90.00
#
_symmetry.space_group_name_H-M   'P 1'
#
loop_
_entity.id
_entity.type
_entity.pdbx_description
1 polymer ?
#
loop_
_entity_poly.entity_id
_entity_poly.type
_entity_poly.pdbx_seq_one_letter_code
_entity_poly.pdbx_strand_id
1 'polypeptide(L)'
;MGGGASNSNRSSQKRRSTKSSPPSLPSHVLDKLRVCLTSLPYPQGVVDKQAVSRAAEKAERVDVSEPQVILTKGENAKGIYIIIAGEAQVVSASGTVIAELSSGDLFGELSTLFHIPCTATVKTPTKVLLLLLKPEVLTAALNGQSVTSNLLDYFVKKRYLDTSGAVNQSELMYRITKTVLKEVPLFSQWGNAAIESLVKAVQSEGPAVTLAPAKSLIAMEGDPADEIVIIVRGRVEVLKEKEVLSTLDSARWPVWHGEEGLFAGSRSLVSVRTVSTCQMIIIKNAMVHEVVKKHQLEAAGDFNKRQDKWRLRTTAANTATTEDACYRLEVLIHRLSETNVLSKAPLNALYKIALNSKTLAHKTGDCIIGESSTADQKQSKMIKSAGGTDASKPETPTKIDATLPPGTEIKAEASSQVFWADDKFLLVLKGAVMLNSNEEWVCTVGEVLWVPKAAHPRSRLEAKTDSVILHFTSSALDEACSNHPDVVLTVPSTVR
;
A
#
# COMPACT_ATOMS: atom_id res chain seq x y z
N MET A 1 -58.69 -54.53 55.31
CA MET A 1 -59.44 -53.45 55.99
C MET A 1 -58.39 -52.59 56.68
N GLY A 2 -58.16 -51.31 56.46
CA GLY A 2 -58.85 -50.22 55.79
C GLY A 2 -58.53 -48.95 56.61
N GLY A 3 -58.05 -47.87 55.98
CA GLY A 3 -58.22 -46.50 56.48
C GLY A 3 -56.98 -45.68 56.92
N GLY A 4 -56.60 -44.71 56.07
CA GLY A 4 -56.20 -43.31 56.38
C GLY A 4 -54.86 -43.01 57.10
N ALA A 5 -54.12 -41.92 56.87
CA ALA A 5 -54.19 -40.80 55.92
C ALA A 5 -52.89 -39.94 56.01
N SER A 6 -52.73 -39.04 55.03
CA SER A 6 -51.88 -37.82 54.99
C SER A 6 -50.41 -37.97 54.52
N ASN A 7 -49.82 -37.10 53.69
CA ASN A 7 -50.32 -36.08 52.74
C ASN A 7 -49.11 -35.76 51.83
N SER A 8 -49.20 -35.96 50.51
CA SER A 8 -48.11 -35.69 49.55
C SER A 8 -48.42 -34.45 48.71
N ASN A 9 -47.76 -33.34 49.01
CA ASN A 9 -47.85 -32.11 48.24
C ASN A 9 -46.75 -32.11 47.14
N ARG A 10 -47.12 -32.43 45.90
CA ARG A 10 -46.24 -32.33 44.72
C ARG A 10 -46.56 -31.02 44.00
N SER A 11 -45.71 -30.00 44.18
CA SER A 11 -45.73 -28.79 43.36
C SER A 11 -44.76 -28.95 42.18
N SER A 12 -45.30 -28.77 40.99
CA SER A 12 -44.65 -28.89 39.68
C SER A 12 -43.74 -27.68 39.42
N GLN A 13 -42.42 -27.82 39.54
CA GLN A 13 -41.48 -26.79 39.10
C GLN A 13 -41.03 -27.04 37.65
N LYS A 14 -41.63 -26.27 36.73
CA LYS A 14 -41.15 -26.07 35.35
C LYS A 14 -39.69 -25.62 35.39
N ARG A 15 -38.77 -26.45 34.90
CA ARG A 15 -37.39 -26.05 34.58
C ARG A 15 -37.42 -25.03 33.44
N ARG A 16 -37.17 -23.75 33.77
CA ARG A 16 -36.87 -22.70 32.78
C ARG A 16 -35.52 -23.03 32.12
N SER A 17 -35.55 -23.31 30.83
CA SER A 17 -34.35 -23.34 29.99
C SER A 17 -33.79 -21.92 29.89
N THR A 18 -32.58 -21.70 30.39
CA THR A 18 -31.80 -20.48 30.17
C THR A 18 -31.49 -20.38 28.67
N LYS A 19 -32.03 -19.36 28.00
CA LYS A 19 -31.58 -18.95 26.65
C LYS A 19 -30.10 -18.57 26.75
N SER A 20 -29.21 -19.38 26.19
CA SER A 20 -27.81 -18.98 25.96
C SER A 20 -27.80 -17.89 24.90
N SER A 21 -27.15 -16.76 25.20
CA SER A 21 -26.84 -15.72 24.22
C SER A 21 -26.12 -16.35 23.00
N PRO A 22 -26.37 -15.87 21.77
CA PRO A 22 -25.64 -16.37 20.60
C PRO A 22 -24.13 -16.15 20.81
N PRO A 23 -23.27 -17.06 20.31
CA PRO A 23 -21.83 -16.88 20.41
C PRO A 23 -21.42 -15.59 19.68
N SER A 24 -20.66 -14.74 20.36
CA SER A 24 -20.10 -13.53 19.76
C SER A 24 -19.16 -13.88 18.61
N LEU A 25 -19.18 -13.08 17.54
CA LEU A 25 -18.25 -13.26 16.42
C LEU A 25 -16.79 -13.12 16.92
N PRO A 26 -15.83 -13.90 16.37
CA PRO A 26 -14.42 -13.75 16.71
C PRO A 26 -13.90 -12.33 16.43
N SER A 27 -12.88 -11.88 17.17
CA SER A 27 -12.31 -10.53 17.05
C SER A 27 -11.88 -10.17 15.64
N HIS A 28 -11.17 -11.06 14.94
CA HIS A 28 -10.73 -10.84 13.57
C HIS A 28 -11.89 -10.68 12.57
N VAL A 29 -13.06 -11.27 12.84
CA VAL A 29 -14.27 -11.11 12.03
C VAL A 29 -14.89 -9.74 12.29
N LEU A 30 -14.95 -9.32 13.55
CA LEU A 30 -15.41 -7.97 13.94
C LEU A 30 -14.54 -6.88 13.34
N ASP A 31 -13.22 -7.09 13.26
CA ASP A 31 -12.31 -6.16 12.61
C ASP A 31 -12.56 -6.03 11.10
N LYS A 32 -12.77 -7.14 10.40
CA LYS A 32 -13.16 -7.12 8.97
C LYS A 32 -14.48 -6.39 8.76
N LEU A 33 -15.48 -6.69 9.60
CA LEU A 33 -16.78 -6.02 9.57
C LEU A 33 -16.63 -4.50 9.79
N ARG A 34 -15.85 -4.09 10.80
CA ARG A 34 -15.55 -2.69 11.08
C ARG A 34 -14.90 -2.01 9.88
N VAL A 35 -13.83 -2.59 9.34
CA VAL A 35 -13.13 -2.05 8.17
C VAL A 35 -14.07 -1.89 6.97
N CYS A 36 -14.89 -2.91 6.69
CA CYS A 36 -15.89 -2.87 5.62
C CYS A 36 -16.90 -1.74 5.81
N LEU A 37 -17.51 -1.65 6.99
CA LEU A 37 -18.50 -0.61 7.31
C LEU A 37 -17.89 0.79 7.24
N THR A 38 -16.68 0.99 7.75
CA THR A 38 -15.97 2.27 7.66
C THR A 38 -15.63 2.65 6.22
N SER A 39 -15.53 1.68 5.31
CA SER A 39 -15.29 1.94 3.87
C SER A 39 -16.54 2.42 3.10
N LEU A 40 -17.73 2.29 3.70
CA LEU A 40 -19.00 2.73 3.12
C LEU A 40 -19.16 4.26 3.25
N PRO A 41 -19.97 4.90 2.38
CA PRO A 41 -20.04 6.36 2.30
C PRO A 41 -20.98 6.97 3.35
N TYR A 42 -20.83 6.58 4.62
CA TYR A 42 -21.56 7.17 5.75
C TYR A 42 -20.79 8.37 6.35
N PRO A 43 -21.47 9.27 7.09
CA PRO A 43 -20.80 10.36 7.79
C PRO A 43 -19.71 9.85 8.75
N GLN A 44 -18.65 10.63 8.92
CA GLN A 44 -17.57 10.29 9.83
C GLN A 44 -18.10 10.12 11.26
N GLY A 45 -17.63 9.09 11.96
CA GLY A 45 -18.03 8.80 13.35
C GLY A 45 -19.32 7.97 13.49
N VAL A 46 -20.08 7.75 12.41
CA VAL A 46 -21.31 6.93 12.46
C VAL A 46 -21.00 5.45 12.69
N VAL A 47 -19.89 4.95 12.12
CA VAL A 47 -19.42 3.58 12.33
C VAL A 47 -18.61 3.51 13.61
N ASP A 48 -19.29 3.48 14.74
CA ASP A 48 -18.69 3.31 16.06
C ASP A 48 -18.69 1.83 16.52
N LYS A 49 -18.12 1.57 17.70
CA LYS A 49 -18.08 0.20 18.27
C LYS A 49 -19.48 -0.39 18.47
N GLN A 50 -20.48 0.44 18.80
CA GLN A 50 -21.83 -0.03 19.04
C GLN A 50 -22.54 -0.38 17.73
N ALA A 51 -22.33 0.41 16.67
CA ALA A 51 -22.83 0.14 15.33
C ALA A 51 -22.28 -1.19 14.79
N VAL A 52 -20.97 -1.43 14.97
CA VAL A 52 -20.34 -2.71 14.61
C VAL A 52 -20.95 -3.86 15.42
N SER A 53 -21.18 -3.68 16.73
CA SER A 53 -21.82 -4.70 17.58
C SER A 53 -23.24 -5.01 17.12
N ARG A 54 -24.07 -3.98 16.87
CA ARG A 54 -25.45 -4.13 16.38
C ARG A 54 -25.51 -4.84 15.03
N ALA A 55 -24.58 -4.50 14.13
CA ALA A 55 -24.46 -5.18 12.83
C ALA A 55 -24.04 -6.64 13.01
N ALA A 56 -23.02 -6.91 13.83
CA ALA A 56 -22.51 -8.25 14.10
C ALA A 56 -23.57 -9.20 14.69
N GLU A 57 -24.38 -8.71 15.63
CA GLU A 57 -25.44 -9.50 16.28
C GLU A 57 -26.52 -10.00 15.32
N LYS A 58 -26.72 -9.30 14.20
CA LYS A 58 -27.78 -9.56 13.22
C LYS A 58 -27.26 -9.95 11.84
N ALA A 59 -25.94 -10.01 11.66
CA ALA A 59 -25.33 -10.46 10.41
C ALA A 59 -25.60 -11.94 10.18
N GLU A 60 -26.01 -12.31 8.97
CA GLU A 60 -26.25 -13.70 8.61
C GLU A 60 -24.97 -14.33 8.11
N ARG A 61 -24.58 -15.46 8.69
CA ARG A 61 -23.47 -16.28 8.18
C ARG A 61 -23.94 -17.00 6.92
N VAL A 62 -23.16 -16.88 5.84
CA VAL A 62 -23.40 -17.59 4.58
C VAL A 62 -22.16 -18.42 4.24
N ASP A 63 -22.29 -19.74 4.35
CA ASP A 63 -21.27 -20.72 3.98
C ASP A 63 -21.54 -21.23 2.56
N VAL A 64 -20.59 -20.99 1.65
CA VAL A 64 -20.65 -21.46 0.28
C VAL A 64 -19.56 -22.52 0.12
N SER A 65 -19.97 -23.77 -0.06
CA SER A 65 -19.03 -24.92 -0.06
C SER A 65 -18.53 -25.29 -1.47
N GLU A 66 -19.23 -24.86 -2.52
CA GLU A 66 -18.98 -25.20 -3.91
C GLU A 66 -19.10 -23.95 -4.80
N PRO A 67 -18.57 -23.95 -6.04
CA PRO A 67 -18.63 -22.78 -6.89
C PRO A 67 -20.06 -22.29 -7.15
N GLN A 68 -20.36 -21.04 -6.82
CA GLN A 68 -21.73 -20.51 -6.88
C GLN A 68 -21.77 -19.04 -7.30
N VAL A 69 -22.80 -18.66 -8.07
CA VAL A 69 -23.17 -17.26 -8.32
C VAL A 69 -23.93 -16.71 -7.11
N ILE A 70 -23.40 -15.65 -6.50
CA ILE A 70 -23.97 -15.02 -5.30
C ILE A 70 -24.84 -13.81 -5.67
N LEU A 71 -24.40 -13.02 -6.66
CA LEU A 71 -25.16 -11.92 -7.24
C LEU A 71 -25.21 -12.06 -8.75
N THR A 72 -26.37 -11.76 -9.35
CA THR A 72 -26.55 -11.72 -10.79
C THR A 72 -26.70 -10.28 -11.24
N LYS A 73 -26.00 -9.88 -12.31
CA LYS A 73 -26.17 -8.56 -12.94
C LYS A 73 -27.64 -8.31 -13.26
N GLY A 74 -28.14 -7.12 -12.95
CA GLY A 74 -29.52 -6.70 -13.21
C GLY A 74 -30.54 -7.12 -12.14
N GLU A 75 -30.14 -7.92 -11.15
CA GLU A 75 -30.99 -8.25 -10.00
C GLU A 75 -30.72 -7.34 -8.80
N ASN A 76 -31.67 -7.26 -7.87
CA ASN A 76 -31.45 -6.57 -6.59
C ASN A 76 -30.66 -7.46 -5.63
N ALA A 77 -29.62 -6.90 -5.00
CA ALA A 77 -28.89 -7.63 -3.97
C ALA A 77 -29.76 -7.84 -2.73
N LYS A 78 -29.58 -8.97 -2.05
CA LYS A 78 -30.22 -9.26 -0.74
C LYS A 78 -29.67 -8.39 0.39
N GLY A 79 -28.52 -7.74 0.16
CA GLY A 79 -27.78 -6.97 1.15
C GLY A 79 -26.32 -6.86 0.76
N ILE A 80 -25.49 -6.43 1.71
CA ILE A 80 -24.04 -6.34 1.55
C ILE A 80 -23.41 -7.64 2.03
N TYR A 81 -22.62 -8.27 1.18
CA TYR A 81 -21.81 -9.43 1.53
C TYR A 81 -20.40 -8.98 1.90
N ILE A 82 -19.86 -9.52 2.98
CA ILE A 82 -18.48 -9.29 3.44
C ILE A 82 -17.75 -10.63 3.42
N ILE A 83 -16.60 -10.68 2.75
CA ILE A 83 -15.79 -11.90 2.64
C ILE A 83 -14.98 -12.09 3.91
N ILE A 84 -15.29 -13.14 4.67
CA ILE A 84 -14.53 -13.49 5.88
C ILE A 84 -13.37 -14.41 5.57
N ALA A 85 -13.55 -15.36 4.65
CA ALA A 85 -12.49 -16.25 4.18
C ALA A 85 -12.83 -16.77 2.77
N GLY A 86 -11.82 -16.97 1.93
CA GLY A 86 -11.99 -17.35 0.52
C GLY A 86 -11.96 -16.14 -0.42
N GLU A 87 -12.39 -16.37 -1.66
CA GLU A 87 -12.31 -15.40 -2.76
C GLU A 87 -13.60 -15.37 -3.58
N ALA A 88 -13.87 -14.23 -4.22
CA ALA A 88 -14.96 -14.06 -5.18
C ALA A 88 -14.46 -13.33 -6.43
N GLN A 89 -15.17 -13.49 -7.54
CA GLN A 89 -14.86 -12.86 -8.82
C GLN A 89 -16.05 -12.01 -9.27
N VAL A 90 -15.76 -10.76 -9.63
CA VAL A 90 -16.71 -9.87 -10.30
C VAL A 90 -16.56 -10.09 -11.80
N VAL A 91 -17.67 -10.41 -12.45
CA VAL A 91 -17.73 -10.82 -13.85
C VAL A 91 -18.60 -9.84 -14.63
N SER A 92 -18.06 -9.32 -15.73
CA SER A 92 -18.78 -8.46 -16.66
C SER A 92 -19.90 -9.22 -17.38
N ALA A 93 -20.75 -8.49 -18.11
CA ALA A 93 -21.77 -9.10 -18.97
C ALA A 93 -21.18 -10.01 -20.07
N SER A 94 -19.93 -9.78 -20.49
CA SER A 94 -19.24 -10.60 -21.49
C SER A 94 -18.65 -11.90 -20.90
N GLY A 95 -18.80 -12.14 -19.59
CA GLY A 95 -18.19 -13.30 -18.92
C GLY A 95 -16.73 -13.09 -18.49
N THR A 96 -16.18 -11.89 -18.71
CA THR A 96 -14.79 -11.56 -18.34
C THR A 96 -14.69 -11.25 -16.86
N VAL A 97 -13.71 -11.83 -16.15
CA VAL A 97 -13.40 -11.44 -14.77
C VAL A 97 -12.79 -10.05 -14.79
N ILE A 98 -13.49 -9.07 -14.22
CA ILE A 98 -13.07 -7.66 -14.17
C ILE A 98 -12.50 -7.25 -12.82
N ALA A 99 -12.73 -8.08 -11.78
CA ALA A 99 -12.07 -7.96 -10.50
C ALA A 99 -12.08 -9.27 -9.72
N GLU A 100 -11.07 -9.44 -8.89
CA GLU A 100 -11.00 -10.46 -7.85
C GLU A 100 -11.19 -9.78 -6.49
N LEU A 101 -11.92 -10.44 -5.60
CA LEU A 101 -12.21 -10.01 -4.24
C LEU A 101 -11.74 -11.09 -3.29
N SER A 102 -11.19 -10.69 -2.15
CA SER A 102 -10.56 -11.54 -1.17
C SER A 102 -11.10 -11.25 0.24
N SER A 103 -10.61 -12.00 1.23
CA SER A 103 -10.96 -11.79 2.63
C SER A 103 -10.78 -10.31 3.06
N GLY A 104 -11.85 -9.69 3.55
CA GLY A 104 -11.88 -8.29 3.94
C GLY A 104 -12.54 -7.37 2.91
N ASP A 105 -12.80 -7.86 1.69
CA ASP A 105 -13.58 -7.16 0.69
C ASP A 105 -15.09 -7.35 0.90
N LEU A 106 -15.87 -6.48 0.25
CA LEU A 106 -17.33 -6.53 0.25
C LEU A 106 -17.89 -6.40 -1.17
N PHE A 107 -19.14 -6.82 -1.36
CA PHE A 107 -19.89 -6.65 -2.60
C PHE A 107 -21.41 -6.59 -2.35
N GLY A 108 -22.17 -6.04 -3.31
CA GLY A 108 -23.63 -5.85 -3.21
C GLY A 108 -24.05 -4.53 -2.56
N GLU A 109 -23.07 -3.73 -2.12
CA GLU A 109 -23.24 -2.41 -1.53
C GLU A 109 -23.85 -1.40 -2.49
N LEU A 110 -23.52 -1.47 -3.79
CA LEU A 110 -24.12 -0.55 -4.76
C LEU A 110 -25.64 -0.70 -4.80
N SER A 111 -26.10 -1.95 -4.84
CA SER A 111 -27.54 -2.24 -4.88
C SER A 111 -28.23 -1.94 -3.56
N THR A 112 -27.56 -2.22 -2.44
CA THR A 112 -28.11 -1.98 -1.09
C THR A 112 -28.19 -0.49 -0.75
N LEU A 113 -27.17 0.30 -1.08
CA LEU A 113 -27.04 1.69 -0.65
C LEU A 113 -27.67 2.69 -1.60
N PHE A 114 -27.63 2.42 -2.91
CA PHE A 114 -28.07 3.35 -3.95
C PHE A 114 -29.33 2.87 -4.69
N HIS A 115 -29.91 1.74 -4.27
CA HIS A 115 -31.14 1.18 -4.84
C HIS A 115 -31.09 0.97 -6.36
N ILE A 116 -29.90 0.62 -6.87
CA ILE A 116 -29.72 0.22 -8.28
C ILE A 116 -29.60 -1.31 -8.39
N PRO A 117 -29.92 -1.91 -9.54
CA PRO A 117 -29.62 -3.32 -9.77
C PRO A 117 -28.11 -3.60 -9.70
N CYS A 118 -27.73 -4.84 -9.43
CA CYS A 118 -26.32 -5.27 -9.43
C CYS A 118 -25.67 -4.95 -10.77
N THR A 119 -24.56 -4.20 -10.73
CA THR A 119 -23.86 -3.75 -11.96
C THR A 119 -23.00 -4.84 -12.58
N ALA A 120 -22.73 -5.93 -11.87
CA ALA A 120 -21.97 -7.07 -12.34
C ALA A 120 -22.44 -8.33 -11.63
N THR A 121 -22.10 -9.49 -12.21
CA THR A 121 -22.32 -10.80 -11.59
C THR A 121 -21.16 -11.08 -10.65
N VAL A 122 -21.44 -11.56 -9.43
CA VAL A 122 -20.42 -12.00 -8.49
C VAL A 122 -20.54 -13.50 -8.29
N LYS A 123 -19.45 -14.22 -8.56
CA LYS A 123 -19.36 -15.67 -8.36
C LYS A 123 -18.22 -16.03 -7.43
N THR A 124 -18.33 -17.20 -6.82
CA THR A 124 -17.33 -17.77 -5.93
C THR A 124 -16.74 -18.99 -6.63
N PRO A 125 -15.45 -18.99 -7.00
CA PRO A 125 -14.84 -20.12 -7.70
C PRO A 125 -14.46 -21.27 -6.77
N THR A 126 -14.41 -21.02 -5.46
CA THR A 126 -14.02 -21.97 -4.41
C THR A 126 -14.89 -21.73 -3.17
N LYS A 127 -14.66 -22.53 -2.12
CA LYS A 127 -15.34 -22.34 -0.83
C LYS A 127 -15.13 -20.92 -0.31
N VAL A 128 -16.20 -20.27 0.13
CA VAL A 128 -16.15 -18.93 0.73
C VAL A 128 -17.04 -18.86 1.97
N LEU A 129 -16.58 -18.14 2.98
CA LEU A 129 -17.35 -17.77 4.16
C LEU A 129 -17.67 -16.29 4.06
N LEU A 130 -18.96 -15.96 4.11
CA LEU A 130 -19.46 -14.59 4.01
C LEU A 130 -20.26 -14.21 5.26
N LEU A 131 -20.31 -12.91 5.54
CA LEU A 131 -21.40 -12.30 6.32
C LEU A 131 -22.32 -11.52 5.38
N LEU A 132 -23.62 -11.69 5.53
CA LEU A 132 -24.66 -10.92 4.85
C LEU A 132 -25.27 -9.91 5.84
N LEU A 133 -25.16 -8.64 5.50
CA LEU A 133 -25.89 -7.54 6.14
C LEU A 133 -27.06 -7.13 5.27
N LYS A 134 -28.27 -7.51 5.67
CA LYS A 134 -29.50 -7.06 5.00
C LYS A 134 -29.71 -5.55 5.18
N PRO A 135 -30.40 -4.88 4.24
CA PRO A 135 -30.63 -3.43 4.31
C PRO A 135 -31.21 -2.98 5.65
N GLU A 136 -32.23 -3.67 6.17
CA GLU A 136 -32.88 -3.36 7.45
C GLU A 136 -31.95 -3.52 8.66
N VAL A 137 -31.02 -4.48 8.60
CA VAL A 137 -30.00 -4.69 9.63
C VAL A 137 -28.99 -3.56 9.60
N LEU A 138 -28.53 -3.17 8.41
CA LEU A 138 -27.59 -2.07 8.22
C LEU A 138 -28.19 -0.74 8.69
N THR A 139 -29.42 -0.43 8.28
CA THR A 139 -30.14 0.78 8.70
C THR A 139 -30.31 0.82 10.21
N ALA A 140 -30.73 -0.28 10.85
CA ALA A 140 -30.88 -0.33 12.30
C ALA A 140 -29.53 -0.22 13.03
N ALA A 141 -28.47 -0.87 12.51
CA ALA A 141 -27.13 -0.81 13.09
C ALA A 141 -26.56 0.61 13.05
N LEU A 142 -26.88 1.39 12.01
CA LEU A 142 -26.41 2.76 11.82
C LEU A 142 -27.45 3.81 12.25
N ASN A 143 -28.44 3.44 13.06
CA ASN A 143 -29.47 4.37 13.59
C ASN A 143 -30.18 5.20 12.51
N GLY A 144 -30.45 4.60 11.35
CA GLY A 144 -31.16 5.26 10.25
C GLY A 144 -30.35 6.30 9.49
N GLN A 145 -29.02 6.37 9.69
CA GLN A 145 -28.17 7.31 8.94
C GLN A 145 -28.14 6.97 7.45
N SER A 146 -28.09 8.01 6.62
CA SER A 146 -28.01 7.92 5.16
C SER A 146 -26.57 8.07 4.66
N VAL A 147 -26.33 7.60 3.43
CA VAL A 147 -25.06 7.83 2.74
C VAL A 147 -24.88 9.31 2.35
N THR A 148 -23.65 9.79 2.31
CA THR A 148 -23.30 11.20 2.03
C THR A 148 -22.81 11.44 0.61
N SER A 149 -22.37 10.39 -0.08
CA SER A 149 -21.86 10.48 -1.45
C SER A 149 -22.97 10.17 -2.44
N ASN A 150 -23.01 10.88 -3.58
CA ASN A 150 -23.83 10.43 -4.70
C ASN A 150 -23.19 9.20 -5.37
N LEU A 151 -23.95 8.56 -6.27
CA LEU A 151 -23.53 7.34 -6.93
C LEU A 151 -22.23 7.51 -7.73
N LEU A 152 -22.12 8.57 -8.54
CA LEU A 152 -20.93 8.82 -9.37
C LEU A 152 -19.67 9.04 -8.51
N ASP A 153 -19.78 9.84 -7.45
CA ASP A 153 -18.68 10.07 -6.50
C ASP A 153 -18.23 8.77 -5.83
N TYR A 154 -19.18 7.88 -5.54
CA TYR A 154 -18.88 6.56 -4.99
C TYR A 154 -18.16 5.66 -6.00
N PHE A 155 -18.60 5.63 -7.26
CA PHE A 155 -17.90 4.94 -8.35
C PHE A 155 -16.47 5.45 -8.52
N VAL A 156 -16.25 6.77 -8.49
CA VAL A 156 -14.92 7.38 -8.58
C VAL A 156 -14.06 6.98 -7.39
N LYS A 157 -14.59 7.11 -6.17
CA LYS A 157 -13.88 6.75 -4.92
C LYS A 157 -13.47 5.27 -4.89
N LYS A 158 -14.33 4.38 -5.36
CA LYS A 158 -14.08 2.93 -5.41
C LYS A 158 -13.36 2.49 -6.69
N ARG A 159 -13.12 3.42 -7.63
CA ARG A 159 -12.56 3.17 -8.98
C ARG A 159 -13.27 2.04 -9.72
N TYR A 160 -14.60 1.99 -9.60
CA TYR A 160 -15.43 1.00 -10.28
C TYR A 160 -15.70 1.46 -11.71
N LEU A 161 -15.37 0.61 -12.70
CA LEU A 161 -15.57 0.96 -14.12
C LEU A 161 -16.83 0.36 -14.73
N ASP A 162 -17.28 -0.83 -14.29
CA ASP A 162 -18.52 -1.43 -14.79
C ASP A 162 -19.71 -0.86 -14.03
N THR A 163 -20.43 0.02 -14.72
CA THR A 163 -21.57 0.75 -14.14
C THR A 163 -22.90 0.21 -14.63
N SER A 164 -22.90 -0.70 -15.61
CA SER A 164 -24.12 -1.15 -16.31
C SER A 164 -25.04 0.01 -16.75
N GLY A 165 -24.47 1.15 -17.12
CA GLY A 165 -25.22 2.33 -17.57
C GLY A 165 -25.81 3.19 -16.43
N ALA A 166 -25.50 2.88 -15.17
CA ALA A 166 -26.02 3.64 -14.02
C ALA A 166 -25.46 5.07 -13.94
N VAL A 167 -24.33 5.36 -14.59
CA VAL A 167 -23.72 6.69 -14.69
C VAL A 167 -23.10 6.90 -16.07
N ASN A 168 -22.81 8.16 -16.41
CA ASN A 168 -22.10 8.49 -17.66
C ASN A 168 -20.67 7.92 -17.62
N GLN A 169 -20.39 6.97 -18.52
CA GLN A 169 -19.11 6.25 -18.55
C GLN A 169 -17.92 7.17 -18.87
N SER A 170 -18.07 8.11 -19.81
CA SER A 170 -17.00 9.01 -20.21
C SER A 170 -16.60 9.96 -19.08
N GLU A 171 -17.59 10.52 -18.38
CA GLU A 171 -17.36 11.36 -17.21
C GLU A 171 -16.72 10.57 -16.06
N LEU A 172 -17.20 9.35 -15.82
CA LEU A 172 -16.61 8.48 -14.81
C LEU A 172 -15.14 8.17 -15.09
N MET A 173 -14.81 7.76 -16.33
CA MET A 173 -13.42 7.47 -16.72
C MET A 173 -12.56 8.72 -16.55
N TYR A 174 -13.03 9.88 -17.01
CA TYR A 174 -12.33 11.16 -16.85
C TYR A 174 -12.03 11.46 -15.38
N ARG A 175 -13.02 11.35 -14.49
CA ARG A 175 -12.85 11.62 -13.05
C ARG A 175 -11.93 10.61 -12.37
N ILE A 176 -12.05 9.32 -12.68
CA ILE A 176 -11.13 8.29 -12.16
C ILE A 176 -9.70 8.56 -12.60
N THR A 177 -9.45 8.78 -13.90
CA THR A 177 -8.11 9.06 -14.42
C THR A 177 -7.53 10.33 -13.78
N LYS A 178 -8.31 11.41 -13.69
CA LYS A 178 -7.89 12.66 -13.03
C LYS A 178 -7.52 12.44 -11.55
N THR A 179 -8.35 11.72 -10.80
CA THR A 179 -8.09 11.42 -9.39
C THR A 179 -6.85 10.54 -9.22
N VAL A 180 -6.73 9.46 -9.98
CA VAL A 180 -5.59 8.53 -9.90
C VAL A 180 -4.27 9.21 -10.25
N LEU A 181 -4.24 10.07 -11.27
CA LEU A 181 -3.04 10.84 -11.61
C LEU A 181 -2.56 11.70 -10.43
N LYS A 182 -3.47 12.32 -9.68
CA LYS A 182 -3.13 13.12 -8.49
C LYS A 182 -2.62 12.28 -7.31
N GLU A 183 -2.95 11.00 -7.26
CA GLU A 183 -2.47 10.07 -6.24
C GLU A 183 -1.07 9.54 -6.57
N VAL A 184 -0.69 9.47 -7.85
CA VAL A 184 0.64 9.04 -8.28
C VAL A 184 1.67 10.14 -7.95
N PRO A 185 2.73 9.85 -7.20
CA PRO A 185 3.74 10.83 -6.80
C PRO A 185 4.25 11.67 -7.97
N LEU A 186 4.48 11.06 -9.14
CA LEU A 186 4.96 11.72 -10.35
C LEU A 186 4.13 12.95 -10.78
N PHE A 187 2.80 12.91 -10.63
CA PHE A 187 1.91 13.99 -11.06
C PHE A 187 1.19 14.68 -9.90
N SER A 188 1.39 14.21 -8.66
CA SER A 188 0.69 14.68 -7.47
C SER A 188 0.78 16.19 -7.22
N GLN A 189 1.91 16.82 -7.61
CA GLN A 189 2.12 18.26 -7.45
C GLN A 189 1.72 19.09 -8.69
N TRP A 190 1.31 18.46 -9.78
CA TRP A 190 0.94 19.19 -10.99
C TRP A 190 -0.34 19.99 -10.75
N GLY A 191 -0.46 21.16 -11.36
CA GLY A 191 -1.70 21.94 -11.30
C GLY A 191 -2.87 21.25 -12.02
N ASN A 192 -4.10 21.72 -11.75
CA ASN A 192 -5.29 21.07 -12.28
C ASN A 192 -5.39 21.15 -13.79
N ALA A 193 -4.99 22.27 -14.42
CA ALA A 193 -5.09 22.39 -15.88
C ALA A 193 -4.08 21.48 -16.59
N ALA A 194 -2.89 21.30 -16.00
CA ALA A 194 -1.91 20.34 -16.50
C ALA A 194 -2.44 18.90 -16.44
N ILE A 195 -2.99 18.47 -15.30
CA ILE A 195 -3.60 17.13 -15.16
C ILE A 195 -4.76 16.95 -16.16
N GLU A 196 -5.64 17.94 -16.29
CA GLU A 196 -6.75 17.85 -17.25
C GLU A 196 -6.28 17.75 -18.70
N SER A 197 -5.20 18.47 -19.04
CA SER A 197 -4.57 18.36 -20.35
C SER A 197 -4.00 16.97 -20.59
N LEU A 198 -3.39 16.34 -19.57
CA LEU A 198 -2.88 14.98 -19.66
C LEU A 198 -4.00 13.95 -19.81
N VAL A 199 -5.08 14.08 -19.04
CA VAL A 199 -6.27 13.20 -19.17
C VAL A 199 -6.85 13.29 -20.58
N LYS A 200 -6.98 14.51 -21.14
CA LYS A 200 -7.46 14.71 -22.51
C LYS A 200 -6.52 14.11 -23.55
N ALA A 201 -5.20 14.20 -23.36
CA ALA A 201 -4.22 13.59 -24.25
C ALA A 201 -4.37 12.06 -24.26
N VAL A 202 -4.47 11.42 -23.09
CA VAL A 202 -4.71 9.98 -22.97
C VAL A 202 -6.02 9.57 -23.65
N GLN A 203 -7.11 10.31 -23.43
CA GLN A 203 -8.42 10.05 -24.05
C GLN A 203 -8.43 10.21 -25.57
N SER A 204 -7.54 11.03 -26.12
CA SER A 204 -7.46 11.25 -27.56
C SER A 204 -6.90 10.06 -28.34
N GLU A 205 -6.12 9.19 -27.68
CA GLU A 205 -5.55 7.98 -28.29
C GLU A 205 -6.40 6.72 -28.05
N GLY A 206 -7.42 6.78 -27.20
CA GLY A 206 -8.26 5.62 -26.89
C GLY A 206 -9.02 5.76 -25.56
N PRO A 207 -9.55 4.65 -25.02
CA PRO A 207 -10.21 4.68 -23.72
C PRO A 207 -9.21 5.06 -22.63
N ALA A 208 -9.60 5.97 -21.73
CA ALA A 208 -8.72 6.47 -20.66
C ALA A 208 -8.22 5.36 -19.72
N VAL A 209 -8.96 4.26 -19.63
CA VAL A 209 -8.59 3.07 -18.85
C VAL A 209 -8.76 1.83 -19.74
N THR A 210 -7.70 1.04 -19.84
CA THR A 210 -7.63 -0.19 -20.63
C THR A 210 -7.62 -1.41 -19.71
N LEU A 211 -8.16 -2.54 -20.18
CA LEU A 211 -8.14 -3.81 -19.45
C LEU A 211 -6.99 -4.70 -19.95
N ALA A 212 -6.23 -5.27 -19.02
CA ALA A 212 -5.29 -6.35 -19.28
C ALA A 212 -5.72 -7.60 -18.48
N PRO A 213 -6.00 -8.74 -19.15
CA PRO A 213 -6.24 -10.00 -18.46
C PRO A 213 -5.06 -10.42 -17.58
N ALA A 214 -5.26 -11.39 -16.69
CA ALA A 214 -4.17 -12.03 -15.96
C ALA A 214 -3.12 -12.64 -16.92
N LYS A 215 -1.85 -12.60 -16.52
CA LYS A 215 -0.67 -13.06 -17.28
C LYS A 215 -0.31 -12.23 -18.51
N SER A 216 -0.97 -11.10 -18.74
CA SER A 216 -0.55 -10.13 -19.75
C SER A 216 0.76 -9.46 -19.34
N LEU A 217 1.65 -9.28 -20.32
CA LEU A 217 2.90 -8.55 -20.12
C LEU A 217 2.65 -7.06 -20.35
N ILE A 218 2.93 -6.24 -19.33
CA ILE A 218 2.80 -4.78 -19.37
C ILE A 218 4.09 -4.16 -19.91
N ALA A 219 5.23 -4.67 -19.46
CA ALA A 219 6.56 -4.28 -19.92
C ALA A 219 7.45 -5.52 -19.98
N MET A 220 8.30 -5.61 -20.99
CA MET A 220 9.34 -6.65 -21.07
C MET A 220 10.69 -6.07 -20.74
N GLU A 221 11.48 -6.80 -19.98
CA GLU A 221 12.88 -6.46 -19.76
C GLU A 221 13.64 -6.36 -21.10
N GLY A 222 14.40 -5.27 -21.26
CA GLY A 222 15.16 -4.96 -22.46
C GLY A 222 14.38 -4.18 -23.52
N ASP A 223 13.04 -4.09 -23.44
CA ASP A 223 12.26 -3.33 -24.41
C ASP A 223 12.39 -1.82 -24.20
N PRO A 224 12.13 -0.99 -25.24
CA PRO A 224 12.01 0.45 -25.08
C PRO A 224 11.00 0.81 -23.98
N ALA A 225 11.35 1.76 -23.11
CA ALA A 225 10.44 2.27 -22.08
C ALA A 225 9.95 3.67 -22.46
N ASP A 226 8.98 3.74 -23.37
CA ASP A 226 8.39 4.99 -23.88
C ASP A 226 7.01 5.32 -23.29
N GLU A 227 6.57 4.54 -22.32
CA GLU A 227 5.26 4.67 -21.67
C GLU A 227 5.35 4.56 -20.15
N ILE A 228 4.42 5.26 -19.50
CA ILE A 228 4.10 5.12 -18.09
C ILE A 228 2.78 4.39 -17.99
N VAL A 229 2.78 3.26 -17.30
CA VAL A 229 1.57 2.48 -17.06
C VAL A 229 1.18 2.61 -15.59
N ILE A 230 -0.05 3.03 -15.33
CA ILE A 230 -0.61 3.17 -13.98
C ILE A 230 -1.73 2.15 -13.82
N ILE A 231 -1.55 1.20 -12.91
CA ILE A 231 -2.55 0.21 -12.50
C ILE A 231 -3.52 0.87 -11.53
N VAL A 232 -4.74 1.08 -12.02
CA VAL A 232 -5.88 1.62 -11.28
C VAL A 232 -6.45 0.55 -10.34
N ARG A 233 -6.57 -0.68 -10.87
CA ARG A 233 -7.07 -1.88 -10.18
C ARG A 233 -6.29 -3.11 -10.64
N GLY A 234 -5.95 -4.00 -9.71
CA GLY A 234 -5.38 -5.32 -10.00
C GLY A 234 -4.01 -5.50 -9.38
N ARG A 235 -3.43 -6.68 -9.62
CA ARG A 235 -2.14 -7.09 -9.09
C ARG A 235 -1.16 -7.34 -10.21
N VAL A 236 0.08 -6.92 -10.02
CA VAL A 236 1.18 -7.13 -10.97
C VAL A 236 2.40 -7.70 -10.26
N GLU A 237 3.16 -8.53 -10.97
CA GLU A 237 4.49 -8.97 -10.56
C GLU A 237 5.53 -8.14 -11.29
N VAL A 238 6.57 -7.73 -10.56
CA VAL A 238 7.80 -7.18 -11.12
C VAL A 238 8.84 -8.29 -11.14
N LEU A 239 9.37 -8.59 -12.32
CA LEU A 239 10.28 -9.70 -12.55
C LEU A 239 11.62 -9.24 -13.09
N LYS A 240 12.70 -9.90 -12.66
CA LYS A 240 14.01 -9.85 -13.31
C LYS A 240 14.30 -11.23 -13.87
N GLU A 241 14.50 -11.31 -15.18
CA GLU A 241 14.57 -12.59 -15.89
C GLU A 241 13.34 -13.48 -15.61
N LYS A 242 13.42 -14.39 -14.64
CA LYS A 242 12.34 -15.28 -14.20
C LYS A 242 12.02 -15.16 -12.70
N GLU A 243 12.79 -14.39 -11.95
CA GLU A 243 12.61 -14.20 -10.52
C GLU A 243 11.56 -13.13 -10.26
N VAL A 244 10.58 -13.43 -9.40
CA VAL A 244 9.59 -12.45 -8.93
C VAL A 244 10.20 -11.66 -7.78
N LEU A 245 10.46 -10.39 -8.00
CA LEU A 245 11.06 -9.50 -7.01
C LEU A 245 10.02 -8.99 -6.01
N SER A 246 8.84 -8.68 -6.53
CA SER A 246 7.71 -8.17 -5.75
C SER A 246 6.39 -8.43 -6.49
N THR A 247 5.33 -8.66 -5.72
CA THR A 247 3.95 -8.61 -6.19
C THR A 247 3.31 -7.34 -5.63
N LEU A 248 2.84 -6.47 -6.51
CA LEU A 248 2.28 -5.18 -6.17
C LEU A 248 0.76 -5.22 -6.34
N ASP A 249 0.02 -4.73 -5.34
CA ASP A 249 -1.43 -4.67 -5.33
C ASP A 249 -1.91 -3.22 -5.32
N SER A 250 -2.74 -2.85 -6.31
CA SER A 250 -3.25 -1.50 -6.42
C SER A 250 -4.44 -1.17 -5.50
N ALA A 251 -4.85 -2.12 -4.65
CA ALA A 251 -5.92 -1.95 -3.67
C ALA A 251 -5.59 -0.87 -2.63
N ARG A 252 -4.32 -0.78 -2.22
CA ARG A 252 -3.86 0.24 -1.26
C ARG A 252 -3.63 1.60 -1.93
N TRP A 253 -2.91 1.59 -3.04
CA TRP A 253 -2.51 2.77 -3.82
C TRP A 253 -2.42 2.41 -5.30
N PRO A 254 -2.54 3.36 -6.24
CA PRO A 254 -2.18 3.08 -7.62
C PRO A 254 -0.75 2.54 -7.69
N VAL A 255 -0.53 1.51 -8.52
CA VAL A 255 0.82 1.01 -8.85
C VAL A 255 1.19 1.63 -10.18
N TRP A 256 2.43 2.09 -10.36
CA TRP A 256 2.87 2.61 -11.65
C TRP A 256 4.27 2.15 -11.99
N HIS A 257 4.55 2.13 -13.29
CA HIS A 257 5.82 1.72 -13.87
C HIS A 257 6.16 2.64 -15.05
N GLY A 258 7.45 2.79 -15.37
CA GLY A 258 7.91 3.52 -16.56
C GLY A 258 8.59 4.87 -16.27
N GLU A 259 8.69 5.31 -15.00
CA GLU A 259 9.36 6.58 -14.66
C GLU A 259 10.81 6.67 -15.15
N GLU A 260 11.55 5.56 -15.10
CA GLU A 260 12.92 5.52 -15.59
C GLU A 260 13.00 5.80 -17.10
N GLY A 261 12.08 5.23 -17.89
CA GLY A 261 12.01 5.49 -19.32
C GLY A 261 11.78 6.97 -19.62
N LEU A 262 10.88 7.60 -18.85
CA LEU A 262 10.59 9.03 -18.96
C LEU A 262 11.81 9.92 -18.64
N PHE A 263 12.59 9.61 -17.61
CA PHE A 263 13.65 10.51 -17.13
C PHE A 263 15.07 10.15 -17.55
N ALA A 264 15.36 8.87 -17.74
CA ALA A 264 16.69 8.35 -18.05
C ALA A 264 16.80 7.78 -19.48
N GLY A 265 15.72 7.77 -20.26
CA GLY A 265 15.71 7.30 -21.66
C GLY A 265 16.20 5.86 -21.82
N SER A 266 16.03 5.06 -20.76
CA SER A 266 16.57 3.70 -20.66
C SER A 266 15.58 2.67 -21.19
N ARG A 267 16.06 1.45 -21.44
CA ARG A 267 15.20 0.29 -21.68
C ARG A 267 14.62 -0.19 -20.35
N SER A 268 13.49 -0.88 -20.41
CA SER A 268 12.88 -1.52 -19.24
C SER A 268 13.88 -2.47 -18.57
N LEU A 269 14.28 -2.21 -17.33
CA LEU A 269 15.23 -3.05 -16.59
C LEU A 269 14.62 -4.32 -15.99
N VAL A 270 13.29 -4.37 -15.98
CA VAL A 270 12.46 -5.43 -15.39
C VAL A 270 11.29 -5.71 -16.31
N SER A 271 10.76 -6.93 -16.23
CA SER A 271 9.45 -7.25 -16.80
C SER A 271 8.35 -6.95 -15.78
N VAL A 272 7.19 -6.51 -16.24
CA VAL A 272 6.00 -6.35 -15.40
C VAL A 272 4.87 -7.16 -16.01
N ARG A 273 4.30 -8.08 -15.23
CA ARG A 273 3.24 -8.99 -15.68
C ARG A 273 2.03 -8.89 -14.76
N THR A 274 0.83 -8.91 -15.33
CA THR A 274 -0.40 -8.97 -14.54
C THR A 274 -0.56 -10.33 -13.86
N VAL A 275 -0.97 -10.32 -12.60
CA VAL A 275 -1.33 -11.52 -11.83
C VAL A 275 -2.84 -11.74 -11.88
N SER A 276 -3.60 -10.67 -11.76
CA SER A 276 -5.05 -10.65 -11.93
C SER A 276 -5.44 -9.82 -13.15
N THR A 277 -6.73 -9.71 -13.46
CA THR A 277 -7.18 -8.71 -14.44
C THR A 277 -6.86 -7.32 -13.90
N CYS A 278 -6.10 -6.56 -14.69
CA CYS A 278 -5.71 -5.19 -14.39
C CYS A 278 -6.51 -4.17 -15.21
N GLN A 279 -6.83 -3.05 -14.58
CA GLN A 279 -7.34 -1.84 -15.21
C GLN A 279 -6.22 -0.80 -15.16
N MET A 280 -5.84 -0.25 -16.31
CA MET A 280 -4.63 0.55 -16.42
C MET A 280 -4.81 1.80 -17.28
N ILE A 281 -4.13 2.88 -16.89
CA ILE A 281 -3.96 4.10 -17.68
C ILE A 281 -2.58 4.00 -18.32
N ILE A 282 -2.51 4.14 -19.64
CA ILE A 282 -1.25 4.12 -20.41
C ILE A 282 -0.97 5.55 -20.87
N ILE A 283 0.22 6.05 -20.58
CA ILE A 283 0.62 7.43 -20.86
C ILE A 283 1.96 7.41 -21.59
N LYS A 284 1.96 7.79 -22.87
CA LYS A 284 3.22 7.92 -23.61
C LYS A 284 4.06 9.06 -23.06
N ASN A 285 5.38 8.89 -23.03
CA ASN A 285 6.33 9.91 -22.59
C ASN A 285 6.18 11.21 -23.38
N ALA A 286 5.88 11.11 -24.68
CA ALA A 286 5.62 12.27 -25.54
C ALA A 286 4.46 13.15 -25.02
N MET A 287 3.38 12.54 -24.51
CA MET A 287 2.25 13.28 -23.94
C MET A 287 2.67 14.04 -22.68
N VAL A 288 3.46 13.40 -21.81
CA VAL A 288 3.98 14.03 -20.58
C VAL A 288 4.82 15.25 -20.95
N HIS A 289 5.77 15.11 -21.89
CA HIS A 289 6.61 16.21 -22.34
C HIS A 289 5.81 17.35 -23.00
N GLU A 290 4.79 17.03 -23.80
CA GLU A 290 3.93 18.05 -24.41
C GLU A 290 3.16 18.84 -23.34
N VAL A 291 2.59 18.16 -22.35
CA VAL A 291 1.86 18.79 -21.25
C VAL A 291 2.81 19.66 -20.42
N VAL A 292 4.02 19.19 -20.10
CA VAL A 292 5.04 19.98 -19.37
C VAL A 292 5.42 21.24 -20.16
N LYS A 293 5.61 21.12 -21.47
CA LYS A 293 5.94 22.26 -22.35
C LYS A 293 4.81 23.29 -22.41
N LYS A 294 3.56 22.82 -22.43
CA LYS A 294 2.35 23.66 -22.52
C LYS A 294 2.01 24.32 -21.18
N HIS A 295 2.20 23.62 -20.06
CA HIS A 295 1.77 24.03 -18.72
C HIS A 295 2.96 24.24 -17.78
N GLN A 296 3.89 25.11 -18.18
CA GLN A 296 5.19 25.25 -17.50
C GLN A 296 5.05 25.64 -16.02
N LEU A 297 4.15 26.57 -15.70
CA LEU A 297 3.91 27.03 -14.32
C LEU A 297 3.27 25.96 -13.44
N GLU A 298 2.55 25.01 -14.02
CA GLU A 298 1.81 23.97 -13.28
C GLU A 298 2.54 22.63 -13.19
N ALA A 299 3.47 22.33 -14.09
CA ALA A 299 4.09 21.00 -14.19
C ALA A 299 5.63 21.02 -14.23
N ALA A 300 6.25 21.99 -14.90
CA ALA A 300 7.68 21.91 -15.22
C ALA A 300 8.58 21.94 -13.98
N GLY A 301 8.22 22.71 -12.95
CA GLY A 301 9.02 22.81 -11.73
C GLY A 301 9.17 21.47 -10.99
N ASP A 302 8.06 20.74 -10.77
CA ASP A 302 8.10 19.41 -10.13
C ASP A 302 8.73 18.36 -11.07
N PHE A 303 8.39 18.39 -12.36
CA PHE A 303 8.97 17.50 -13.36
C PHE A 303 10.50 17.58 -13.41
N ASN A 304 11.06 18.80 -13.52
CA ASN A 304 12.51 19.01 -13.61
C ASN A 304 13.22 18.58 -12.32
N LYS A 305 12.65 18.90 -11.15
CA LYS A 305 13.20 18.44 -9.85
C LYS A 305 13.29 16.91 -9.78
N ARG A 306 12.28 16.21 -10.28
CA ARG A 306 12.29 14.73 -10.33
C ARG A 306 13.31 14.22 -11.33
N GLN A 307 13.41 14.84 -12.50
CA GLN A 307 14.40 14.50 -13.51
C GLN A 307 15.82 14.60 -12.94
N ASP A 308 16.14 15.67 -12.22
CA ASP A 308 17.45 15.84 -11.57
C ASP A 308 17.73 14.75 -10.54
N LYS A 309 16.74 14.40 -9.70
CA LYS A 309 16.85 13.31 -8.72
C LYS A 309 17.06 11.95 -9.38
N TRP A 310 16.32 11.66 -10.44
CA TRP A 310 16.49 10.43 -11.23
C TRP A 310 17.88 10.38 -11.86
N ARG A 311 18.37 11.48 -12.45
CA ARG A 311 19.73 11.56 -13.01
C ARG A 311 20.81 11.28 -11.97
N LEU A 312 20.69 11.82 -10.76
CA LEU A 312 21.62 11.55 -9.66
C LEU A 312 21.59 10.06 -9.28
N ARG A 313 20.40 9.46 -9.20
CA ARG A 313 20.21 8.05 -8.88
C ARG A 313 20.85 7.13 -9.93
N THR A 314 20.60 7.38 -11.22
CA THR A 314 21.17 6.57 -12.31
C THR A 314 22.69 6.69 -12.39
N THR A 315 23.23 7.90 -12.19
CA THR A 315 24.70 8.11 -12.20
C THR A 315 25.40 7.34 -11.07
N ALA A 316 24.76 7.25 -9.90
CA ALA A 316 25.29 6.50 -8.76
C ALA A 316 25.16 4.98 -8.90
N ALA A 317 24.25 4.48 -9.75
CA ALA A 317 24.07 3.05 -10.00
C ALA A 317 25.14 2.49 -10.95
N ASN A 318 25.62 3.27 -11.93
CA ASN A 318 26.63 2.87 -12.91
C ASN A 318 28.02 2.53 -12.31
N THR A 319 28.21 2.68 -11.00
CA THR A 319 29.45 2.32 -10.29
C THR A 319 29.33 1.03 -9.46
N ALA A 320 28.16 0.40 -9.39
CA ALA A 320 27.91 -0.82 -8.61
C ALA A 320 27.52 -2.01 -9.50
N THR A 321 28.01 -3.21 -9.16
CA THR A 321 27.79 -4.46 -9.91
C THR A 321 26.33 -4.92 -9.88
N THR A 322 25.66 -4.82 -11.03
CA THR A 322 24.59 -5.66 -11.61
C THR A 322 23.85 -6.69 -10.71
N GLU A 323 22.96 -6.23 -9.84
CA GLU A 323 21.70 -6.93 -9.50
C GLU A 323 20.54 -5.89 -9.48
N ASP A 324 20.33 -5.22 -10.62
CA ASP A 324 19.66 -3.90 -10.76
C ASP A 324 18.15 -3.85 -10.45
N ALA A 325 17.51 -4.98 -10.19
CA ALA A 325 16.05 -5.02 -10.19
C ALA A 325 15.42 -4.72 -8.82
N CYS A 326 16.13 -4.94 -7.72
CA CYS A 326 15.71 -4.52 -6.38
C CYS A 326 15.81 -2.99 -6.16
N TYR A 327 16.29 -2.24 -7.16
CA TYR A 327 16.46 -0.78 -7.13
C TYR A 327 15.21 -0.03 -7.62
N ARG A 328 14.24 -0.74 -8.19
CA ARG A 328 13.01 -0.17 -8.75
C ARG A 328 12.22 0.56 -7.66
N LEU A 329 11.82 1.81 -7.91
CA LEU A 329 11.10 2.60 -6.92
C LEU A 329 9.81 1.90 -6.49
N GLU A 330 9.09 1.30 -7.44
CA GLU A 330 7.87 0.53 -7.18
C GLU A 330 8.12 -0.67 -6.23
N VAL A 331 9.27 -1.35 -6.34
CA VAL A 331 9.67 -2.44 -5.45
C VAL A 331 10.10 -1.89 -4.09
N LEU A 332 10.92 -0.84 -4.06
CA LEU A 332 11.40 -0.23 -2.82
C LEU A 332 10.26 0.36 -1.99
N ILE A 333 9.31 1.06 -2.61
CA ILE A 333 8.12 1.61 -1.96
C ILE A 333 7.31 0.49 -1.33
N HIS A 334 7.10 -0.61 -2.05
CA HIS A 334 6.41 -1.78 -1.52
C HIS A 334 7.12 -2.36 -0.30
N ARG A 335 8.42 -2.64 -0.41
CA ARG A 335 9.23 -3.20 0.69
C ARG A 335 9.25 -2.29 1.91
N LEU A 336 9.43 -0.97 1.72
CA LEU A 336 9.34 0.01 2.81
C LEU A 336 7.96 -0.03 3.48
N SER A 337 6.88 -0.17 2.70
CA SER A 337 5.51 -0.22 3.22
C SER A 337 5.17 -1.50 4.01
N GLU A 338 5.95 -2.57 3.83
CA GLU A 338 5.83 -3.82 4.58
C GLU A 338 6.57 -3.77 5.94
N THR A 339 7.47 -2.80 6.13
CA THR A 339 8.24 -2.68 7.37
C THR A 339 7.36 -2.24 8.55
N ASN A 340 7.68 -2.71 9.75
CA ASN A 340 7.07 -2.22 10.98
C ASN A 340 7.29 -0.72 11.21
N VAL A 341 8.38 -0.15 10.68
CA VAL A 341 8.74 1.28 10.79
C VAL A 341 7.85 2.18 9.94
N LEU A 342 7.66 1.83 8.67
CA LEU A 342 7.07 2.71 7.65
C LEU A 342 5.72 2.19 7.13
N SER A 343 5.17 1.11 7.70
CA SER A 343 3.86 0.57 7.30
C SER A 343 2.71 1.58 7.38
N LYS A 344 2.81 2.62 8.20
CA LYS A 344 1.82 3.70 8.34
C LYS A 344 2.16 4.96 7.53
N ALA A 345 3.30 5.00 6.85
CA ALA A 345 3.72 6.15 6.07
C ALA A 345 2.87 6.32 4.79
N PRO A 346 2.57 7.56 4.37
CA PRO A 346 1.85 7.82 3.13
C PRO A 346 2.74 7.55 1.91
N LEU A 347 2.11 7.25 0.78
CA LEU A 347 2.79 6.91 -0.47
C LEU A 347 3.86 7.93 -0.89
N ASN A 348 3.56 9.23 -0.81
CA ASN A 348 4.51 10.28 -1.16
C ASN A 348 5.75 10.30 -0.26
N ALA A 349 5.62 9.95 1.03
CA ALA A 349 6.76 9.84 1.93
C ALA A 349 7.63 8.63 1.55
N LEU A 350 7.02 7.46 1.35
CA LEU A 350 7.71 6.24 0.90
C LEU A 350 8.45 6.48 -0.43
N TYR A 351 7.80 7.15 -1.37
CA TYR A 351 8.40 7.51 -2.66
C TYR A 351 9.64 8.40 -2.48
N LYS A 352 9.55 9.45 -1.64
CA LYS A 352 10.69 10.34 -1.37
C LYS A 352 11.86 9.61 -0.71
N ILE A 353 11.58 8.71 0.24
CA ILE A 353 12.60 7.88 0.88
C ILE A 353 13.26 6.98 -0.17
N ALA A 354 12.45 6.25 -0.96
CA ALA A 354 12.96 5.39 -2.01
C ALA A 354 13.81 6.16 -3.03
N LEU A 355 13.37 7.33 -3.48
CA LEU A 355 14.09 8.15 -4.46
C LEU A 355 15.45 8.64 -3.94
N ASN A 356 15.54 9.02 -2.66
CA ASN A 356 16.76 9.54 -2.04
C ASN A 356 17.65 8.46 -1.39
N SER A 357 17.19 7.21 -1.35
CA SER A 357 17.95 6.08 -0.81
C SER A 357 19.01 5.56 -1.79
N LYS A 358 20.01 4.87 -1.25
CA LYS A 358 21.03 4.14 -2.02
C LYS A 358 20.88 2.65 -1.76
N THR A 359 20.78 1.86 -2.80
CA THR A 359 20.77 0.40 -2.67
C THR A 359 22.17 -0.13 -2.97
N LEU A 360 22.74 -0.93 -2.08
CA LEU A 360 24.10 -1.44 -2.18
C LEU A 360 24.10 -2.96 -2.09
N ALA A 361 24.83 -3.61 -2.99
CA ALA A 361 25.11 -5.03 -2.93
C ALA A 361 26.40 -5.26 -2.13
N HIS A 362 26.38 -6.26 -1.27
CA HIS A 362 27.48 -6.65 -0.41
C HIS A 362 27.73 -8.15 -0.56
N LYS A 363 28.98 -8.55 -0.74
CA LYS A 363 29.41 -9.94 -0.64
C LYS A 363 29.52 -10.36 0.82
N THR A 364 29.38 -11.66 1.05
CA THR A 364 29.59 -12.25 2.36
C THR A 364 30.94 -11.80 2.97
N GLY A 365 30.90 -11.24 4.18
CA GLY A 365 32.05 -10.68 4.89
C GLY A 365 32.33 -9.20 4.64
N ASP A 366 31.63 -8.55 3.69
CA ASP A 366 31.81 -7.12 3.44
C ASP A 366 31.42 -6.28 4.67
N CYS A 367 32.26 -5.30 4.99
CA CYS A 367 31.97 -4.30 6.02
C CYS A 367 30.94 -3.29 5.47
N ILE A 368 29.74 -3.28 6.06
CA ILE A 368 28.64 -2.39 5.68
C ILE A 368 28.76 -1.07 6.46
N ILE A 369 29.06 -1.14 7.76
CA ILE A 369 29.35 0.01 8.64
C ILE A 369 30.54 -0.35 9.52
N GLY A 370 31.57 0.50 9.53
CA GLY A 370 32.80 0.34 10.33
C GLY A 370 34.04 0.74 9.52
N GLU A 371 35.23 0.75 10.14
CA GLU A 371 36.49 0.94 9.40
C GLU A 371 36.85 -0.35 8.64
N SER A 372 37.01 -0.26 7.32
CA SER A 372 37.57 -1.33 6.50
C SER A 372 39.02 -1.59 6.92
N SER A 373 39.43 -2.84 7.04
CA SER A 373 40.80 -3.22 7.42
C SER A 373 41.85 -2.60 6.49
N THR A 374 42.55 -1.58 7.02
CA THR A 374 43.92 -1.06 6.72
C THR A 374 44.44 -0.83 5.29
N ALA A 375 43.75 -1.17 4.20
CA ALA A 375 44.24 -0.90 2.84
C ALA A 375 43.74 0.44 2.25
N ASP A 376 42.50 0.86 2.52
CA ASP A 376 41.86 2.00 1.84
C ASP A 376 42.11 3.38 2.47
N GLN A 377 42.71 3.43 3.68
CA GLN A 377 42.95 4.69 4.39
C GLN A 377 43.96 5.63 3.71
N LYS A 378 44.76 5.15 2.74
CA LYS A 378 45.76 5.98 2.07
C LYS A 378 45.17 6.93 1.02
N GLN A 379 43.99 6.65 0.47
CA GLN A 379 43.43 7.45 -0.63
C GLN A 379 42.53 8.59 -0.13
N SER A 380 41.81 8.40 0.98
CA SER A 380 40.89 9.42 1.51
C SER A 380 41.54 10.52 2.35
N LYS A 381 42.79 10.32 2.82
CA LYS A 381 43.54 11.33 3.61
C LYS A 381 44.15 12.45 2.76
N MET A 382 44.28 12.28 1.44
CA MET A 382 44.85 13.32 0.56
C MET A 382 43.86 14.42 0.14
N ILE A 383 42.55 14.23 0.34
CA ILE A 383 41.52 15.17 -0.17
C ILE A 383 41.05 16.17 0.89
N LYS A 384 41.26 15.91 2.20
CA LYS A 384 40.70 16.73 3.29
C LYS A 384 41.58 17.89 3.78
N SER A 385 42.70 18.19 3.13
CA SER A 385 43.61 19.27 3.56
C SER A 385 43.39 20.62 2.88
N ALA A 386 42.19 20.90 2.35
CA ALA A 386 41.88 22.22 1.81
C ALA A 386 40.43 22.62 2.11
N GLY A 387 40.26 23.61 2.98
CA GLY A 387 38.98 24.30 3.20
C GLY A 387 38.53 24.30 4.65
N GLY A 388 39.04 25.25 5.44
CA GLY A 388 38.37 25.70 6.65
C GLY A 388 37.59 26.97 6.37
N THR A 389 36.39 27.08 6.92
CA THR A 389 35.86 28.33 7.50
C THR A 389 34.69 28.02 8.43
N ASP A 390 34.64 28.87 9.44
CA ASP A 390 33.78 28.92 10.61
C ASP A 390 32.28 29.04 10.25
N ALA A 391 31.44 28.29 10.95
CA ALA A 391 29.99 28.46 10.96
C ALA A 391 29.46 28.18 12.37
N SER A 392 28.80 29.19 12.92
CA SER A 392 28.17 29.19 14.24
C SER A 392 27.31 27.94 14.48
N LYS A 393 27.61 27.23 15.56
CA LYS A 393 26.80 26.09 16.04
C LYS A 393 25.42 26.59 16.47
N PRO A 394 24.31 26.06 15.89
CA PRO A 394 23.01 26.23 16.50
C PRO A 394 22.99 25.46 17.83
N GLU A 395 22.34 26.04 18.83
CA GLU A 395 22.10 25.41 20.13
C GLU A 395 21.49 24.02 19.94
N THR A 396 22.15 23.01 20.52
CA THR A 396 21.69 21.62 20.51
C THR A 396 20.41 21.50 21.34
N PRO A 397 19.26 21.11 20.76
CA PRO A 397 18.14 20.65 21.56
C PRO A 397 18.60 19.42 22.35
N THR A 398 18.23 19.36 23.61
CA THR A 398 18.42 18.19 24.48
C THR A 398 17.61 17.04 23.87
N LYS A 399 18.23 16.23 23.02
CA LYS A 399 17.53 15.16 22.29
C LYS A 399 17.06 14.08 23.26
N ILE A 400 15.89 13.52 22.96
CA ILE A 400 15.35 12.36 23.67
C ILE A 400 16.36 11.24 23.48
N ASP A 401 16.83 10.71 24.60
CA ASP A 401 17.91 9.74 24.69
C ASP A 401 17.71 8.54 23.76
N ALA A 402 18.80 7.99 23.20
CA ALA A 402 18.81 6.85 22.27
C ALA A 402 18.40 5.51 22.94
N THR A 403 17.60 5.60 24.01
CA THR A 403 17.15 4.54 24.91
C THR A 403 15.69 4.16 24.70
N LEU A 404 14.96 4.81 23.77
CA LEU A 404 13.60 4.40 23.41
C LEU A 404 13.58 2.92 22.97
N PRO A 405 12.70 2.08 23.54
CA PRO A 405 12.55 0.69 23.13
C PRO A 405 12.18 0.57 21.64
N PRO A 406 12.75 -0.40 20.90
CA PRO A 406 12.26 -0.76 19.58
C PRO A 406 10.74 -1.03 19.62
N GLY A 407 10.02 -0.58 18.60
CA GLY A 407 8.56 -0.67 18.58
C GLY A 407 7.83 0.56 19.14
N THR A 408 8.54 1.51 19.74
CA THR A 408 7.92 2.76 20.23
C THR A 408 7.37 3.58 19.06
N GLU A 409 6.10 3.94 19.11
CA GLU A 409 5.48 4.81 18.12
C GLU A 409 5.80 6.28 18.43
N ILE A 410 6.32 6.99 17.44
CA ILE A 410 6.60 8.43 17.50
C ILE A 410 5.93 9.14 16.33
N LYS A 411 5.47 10.38 16.55
CA LYS A 411 5.01 11.22 15.45
C LYS A 411 6.19 11.70 14.61
N ALA A 412 5.96 11.85 13.31
CA ALA A 412 6.95 12.35 12.36
C ALA A 412 7.54 13.71 12.77
N GLU A 413 6.75 14.62 13.34
CA GLU A 413 7.25 15.91 13.84
C GLU A 413 8.26 15.77 14.99
N ALA A 414 8.16 14.70 15.77
CA ALA A 414 9.06 14.38 16.87
C ALA A 414 10.27 13.53 16.44
N SER A 415 10.31 13.07 15.18
CA SER A 415 11.40 12.21 14.68
C SER A 415 12.78 12.85 14.83
N SER A 416 12.90 14.16 14.55
CA SER A 416 14.14 14.94 14.72
C SER A 416 14.63 15.05 16.18
N GLN A 417 13.74 14.82 17.15
CA GLN A 417 14.08 14.77 18.58
C GLN A 417 14.69 13.41 18.97
N VAL A 418 14.48 12.38 18.14
CA VAL A 418 14.92 10.99 18.35
C VAL A 418 16.13 10.66 17.48
N PHE A 419 16.08 11.00 16.19
CA PHE A 419 17.09 10.66 15.20
C PHE A 419 18.00 11.86 14.91
N TRP A 420 19.29 11.60 14.67
CA TRP A 420 20.22 12.61 14.15
C TRP A 420 20.20 12.64 12.63
N ALA A 421 20.38 13.81 12.03
CA ALA A 421 20.28 14.01 10.58
C ALA A 421 21.14 13.02 9.76
N ASP A 422 22.31 12.66 10.30
CA ASP A 422 23.29 11.76 9.70
C ASP A 422 23.16 10.29 10.15
N ASP A 423 22.16 9.97 10.99
CA ASP A 423 21.90 8.59 11.37
C ASP A 423 21.52 7.77 10.15
N LYS A 424 22.01 6.53 10.12
CA LYS A 424 21.81 5.62 9.01
C LYS A 424 20.72 4.62 9.33
N PHE A 425 19.85 4.40 8.35
CA PHE A 425 18.85 3.36 8.36
C PHE A 425 19.17 2.36 7.25
N LEU A 426 19.12 1.08 7.61
CA LEU A 426 19.42 -0.04 6.72
C LEU A 426 18.20 -0.96 6.64
N LEU A 427 17.67 -1.18 5.45
CA LEU A 427 16.66 -2.21 5.20
C LEU A 427 17.30 -3.34 4.39
N VAL A 428 17.31 -4.55 4.96
CA VAL A 428 17.81 -5.74 4.26
C VAL A 428 16.75 -6.19 3.25
N LEU A 429 17.06 -6.12 1.96
CA LEU A 429 16.17 -6.53 0.87
C LEU A 429 16.40 -7.99 0.46
N LYS A 430 17.65 -8.47 0.58
CA LYS A 430 18.10 -9.84 0.31
C LYS A 430 19.27 -10.16 1.23
N GLY A 431 19.38 -11.41 1.65
CA GLY A 431 20.47 -11.88 2.50
C GLY A 431 20.28 -11.58 3.98
N ALA A 432 21.38 -11.43 4.71
CA ALA A 432 21.40 -11.23 6.15
C ALA A 432 22.63 -10.40 6.57
N VAL A 433 22.46 -9.61 7.63
CA VAL A 433 23.50 -8.73 8.19
C VAL A 433 23.74 -9.10 9.65
N MET A 434 24.99 -9.06 10.11
CA MET A 434 25.36 -9.36 11.50
C MET A 434 26.14 -8.22 12.15
N LEU A 435 26.00 -8.07 13.46
CA LEU A 435 26.66 -7.01 14.25
C LEU A 435 27.96 -7.48 14.94
N ASN A 436 28.12 -8.78 15.17
CA ASN A 436 29.27 -9.37 15.86
C ASN A 436 29.80 -10.59 15.09
N SER A 437 31.12 -10.78 15.06
CA SER A 437 31.80 -11.90 14.39
C SER A 437 31.44 -13.28 14.93
N ASN A 438 30.74 -13.36 16.07
CA ASN A 438 30.31 -14.61 16.72
C ASN A 438 28.88 -15.04 16.35
N GLU A 439 28.24 -14.39 15.37
CA GLU A 439 26.86 -14.63 14.91
C GLU A 439 25.72 -14.37 15.91
N GLU A 440 25.97 -13.78 17.07
CA GLU A 440 24.96 -13.63 18.13
C GLU A 440 23.74 -12.80 17.74
N TRP A 441 23.88 -11.87 16.80
CA TRP A 441 22.79 -11.02 16.35
C TRP A 441 22.80 -10.89 14.83
N VAL A 442 21.69 -11.29 14.22
CA VAL A 442 21.48 -11.32 12.77
C VAL A 442 20.17 -10.61 12.45
N CYS A 443 20.27 -9.62 11.57
CA CYS A 443 19.13 -8.96 10.94
C CYS A 443 18.84 -9.60 9.59
N THR A 444 17.56 -9.89 9.34
CA THR A 444 17.12 -10.61 8.14
C THR A 444 16.22 -9.74 7.27
N VAL A 445 15.81 -10.28 6.12
CA VAL A 445 15.02 -9.56 5.11
C VAL A 445 13.75 -8.94 5.72
N GLY A 446 13.51 -7.66 5.42
CA GLY A 446 12.32 -6.90 5.85
C GLY A 446 12.49 -6.12 7.15
N GLU A 447 13.58 -6.32 7.89
CA GLU A 447 13.89 -5.55 9.10
C GLU A 447 14.64 -4.25 8.77
N VAL A 448 14.27 -3.17 9.47
CA VAL A 448 14.96 -1.88 9.39
C VAL A 448 15.85 -1.73 10.62
N LEU A 449 17.13 -1.48 10.39
CA LEU A 449 18.11 -1.16 11.42
C LEU A 449 18.37 0.32 11.48
N TRP A 450 18.44 0.86 12.69
CA TRP A 450 18.94 2.20 12.93
C TRP A 450 20.34 2.13 13.54
N VAL A 451 21.29 2.78 12.87
CA VAL A 451 22.67 2.90 13.31
C VAL A 451 22.95 4.37 13.62
N PRO A 452 23.01 4.75 14.91
CA PRO A 452 23.33 6.11 15.31
C PRO A 452 24.74 6.50 14.85
N LYS A 453 24.94 7.74 14.39
CA LYS A 453 26.27 8.22 13.97
C LYS A 453 27.34 8.02 15.04
N ALA A 454 26.98 8.20 16.31
CA ALA A 454 27.88 8.02 17.46
C ALA A 454 28.36 6.55 17.63
N ALA A 455 27.62 5.59 17.09
CA ALA A 455 27.92 4.17 17.14
C ALA A 455 28.80 3.70 15.96
N HIS A 456 28.86 4.45 14.84
CA HIS A 456 29.63 4.05 13.64
C HIS A 456 31.08 3.61 13.90
N PRO A 457 31.87 4.22 14.82
CA PRO A 457 33.25 3.78 15.07
C PRO A 457 33.37 2.50 15.90
N ARG A 458 32.30 2.10 16.59
CA ARG A 458 32.26 0.98 17.56
C ARG A 458 31.44 -0.20 17.08
N SER A 459 30.53 0.01 16.12
CA SER A 459 29.70 -1.02 15.52
C SER A 459 30.34 -1.51 14.21
N ARG A 460 30.58 -2.82 14.11
CA ARG A 460 31.03 -3.48 12.87
C ARG A 460 29.86 -4.29 12.32
N LEU A 461 29.17 -3.73 11.33
CA LEU A 461 28.10 -4.44 10.62
C LEU A 461 28.69 -5.11 9.39
N GLU A 462 28.48 -6.41 9.26
CA GLU A 462 28.98 -7.21 8.14
C GLU A 462 27.87 -7.97 7.45
N ALA A 463 28.03 -8.18 6.15
CA ALA A 463 27.15 -9.05 5.39
C ALA A 463 27.40 -10.50 5.79
N LYS A 464 26.40 -11.15 6.43
CA LYS A 464 26.48 -12.58 6.79
C LYS A 464 26.35 -13.49 5.56
N THR A 465 25.60 -13.04 4.57
CA THR A 465 25.48 -13.66 3.25
C THR A 465 25.61 -12.59 2.18
N ASP A 466 25.68 -12.99 0.91
CA ASP A 466 25.48 -12.06 -0.19
C ASP A 466 24.13 -11.35 0.00
N SER A 467 24.20 -10.02 0.10
CA SER A 467 23.10 -9.19 0.61
C SER A 467 22.88 -7.96 -0.27
N VAL A 468 21.63 -7.52 -0.33
CA VAL A 468 21.25 -6.25 -0.95
C VAL A 468 20.57 -5.40 0.11
N ILE A 469 21.08 -4.20 0.33
CA ILE A 469 20.68 -3.35 1.45
C ILE A 469 20.29 -1.98 0.93
N LEU A 470 19.14 -1.49 1.40
CA LEU A 470 18.71 -0.11 1.18
C LEU A 470 19.22 0.78 2.30
N HIS A 471 20.03 1.77 1.94
CA HIS A 471 20.55 2.80 2.83
C HIS A 471 19.76 4.09 2.67
N PHE A 472 19.23 4.61 3.77
CA PHE A 472 18.66 5.95 3.84
C PHE A 472 19.04 6.64 5.14
N THR A 473 18.90 7.96 5.19
CA THR A 473 19.29 8.79 6.34
C THR A 473 18.07 9.29 7.08
N SER A 474 18.25 9.73 8.33
CA SER A 474 17.19 10.47 9.04
C SER A 474 16.78 11.71 8.26
N SER A 475 17.70 12.43 7.62
CA SER A 475 17.34 13.60 6.81
C SER A 475 16.36 13.26 5.67
N ALA A 476 16.50 12.09 5.03
CA ALA A 476 15.55 11.63 4.01
C ALA A 476 14.19 11.27 4.62
N LEU A 477 14.18 10.71 5.83
CA LEU A 477 12.97 10.41 6.61
C LEU A 477 12.25 11.70 7.03
N ASP A 478 12.98 12.68 7.56
CA ASP A 478 12.50 13.99 8.00
C ASP A 478 11.94 14.78 6.81
N GLU A 479 12.66 14.86 5.69
CA GLU A 479 12.20 15.52 4.47
C GLU A 479 10.92 14.87 3.93
N ALA A 480 10.84 13.53 3.97
CA ALA A 480 9.68 12.78 3.52
C ALA A 480 8.45 13.02 4.39
N CYS A 481 8.63 13.13 5.70
CA CYS A 481 7.54 13.25 6.66
C CYS A 481 7.21 14.70 7.05
N SER A 482 8.04 15.69 6.68
CA SER A 482 7.84 17.12 7.00
C SER A 482 6.46 17.66 6.59
N ASN A 483 5.90 17.17 5.49
CA ASN A 483 4.57 17.55 5.00
C ASN A 483 3.42 16.71 5.57
N HIS A 484 3.73 15.79 6.50
CA HIS A 484 2.78 14.82 7.05
C HIS A 484 3.04 14.61 8.56
N PRO A 485 2.79 15.63 9.40
CA PRO A 485 3.15 15.62 10.83
C PRO A 485 2.43 14.53 11.64
N ASP A 486 1.25 14.11 11.19
CA ASP A 486 0.44 13.05 11.83
C ASP A 486 0.94 11.63 11.51
N VAL A 487 1.97 11.49 10.67
CA VAL A 487 2.54 10.17 10.36
C VAL A 487 3.18 9.60 11.60
N VAL A 488 2.79 8.38 11.93
CA VAL A 488 3.38 7.61 13.03
C VAL A 488 4.47 6.72 12.46
N LEU A 489 5.67 6.87 13.01
CA LEU A 489 6.84 6.06 12.73
C LEU A 489 7.08 5.14 13.92
N THR A 490 7.39 3.88 13.65
CA THR A 490 7.79 2.94 14.71
C THR A 490 9.31 2.97 14.85
N VAL A 491 9.83 3.17 16.06
CA VAL A 491 11.27 3.17 16.33
C VAL A 491 11.85 1.79 15.96
N PRO A 492 12.80 1.71 15.02
CA PRO A 492 13.43 0.45 14.61
C PRO A 492 14.31 -0.15 15.70
N SER A 493 14.79 -1.36 15.46
CA SER A 493 15.87 -1.96 16.25
C SER A 493 17.14 -1.11 16.12
N THR A 494 17.68 -0.66 17.26
CA THR A 494 18.91 0.14 17.30
C THR A 494 20.13 -0.78 17.41
N VAL A 495 21.12 -0.53 16.57
CA VAL A 495 22.47 -1.06 16.74
C VAL A 495 23.16 -0.21 17.81
N ARG A 496 23.33 -0.78 19.02
CA ARG A 496 23.92 -0.09 20.19
C ARG A 496 25.44 -0.14 20.20
#